data_AF-A0A8H8P9Q1-F1
#
_entry.id   AF-A0A8H8P9Q1-F1
#
_cell.length_a   1.000
_cell.length_b   1.000
_cell.length_c   1.000
_cell.angle_alpha   90.00
_cell.angle_beta   90.00
_cell.angle_gamma   90.00
#
_symmetry.space_group_name_H-M   'P 1'
#
loop_
_entity.id
_entity.type
_entity.pdbx_description
1 polymer ?
#
loop_
_entity_poly.entity_id
_entity_poly.type
_entity_poly.pdbx_seq_one_letter_code
_entity_poly.pdbx_strand_id
1 'polypeptide(L)'
;MPGKHPNVCLTKALTLGAALICHIDAVKAGFPSIKNLVTFGDSFMDEFGIGSAYNANVTHEYDGVTYIKSPESGDYVPLITEETMMSIWIGTNDVGYDSLLMNPQEGVSVVNTTACVLDWMKVLYDQGMRNFLLQNMIPLYRAPFYSPDGYNNKYWNVPHNQTEWSILMAEMVQASNELYALRTKYIAPSQFPGARIGLFDSFGLFNDIYNNPWKYLVGPDYNVKDAINACRYPEGSSELICVNQPPEVHDSFLWWDEIHPSEQTNRVIARHLLAALKGTSPFVSWYGSVYAS
;
A
#
# COMPACT_ATOMS: atom_id res chain seq x y z
N MET A 1 18.26 29.10 11.55
CA MET A 1 16.97 29.41 10.91
C MET A 1 16.40 28.10 10.39
N PRO A 2 15.25 27.61 10.87
CA PRO A 2 14.68 26.38 10.33
C PRO A 2 14.00 26.72 9.01
N GLY A 3 14.63 26.32 7.91
CA GLY A 3 14.05 26.44 6.57
C GLY A 3 12.81 25.57 6.47
N LYS A 4 11.68 26.19 6.12
CA LYS A 4 10.50 25.48 5.62
C LYS A 4 10.89 24.84 4.29
N HIS A 5 11.35 23.59 4.32
CA HIS A 5 11.19 22.73 3.16
C HIS A 5 9.72 22.32 3.14
N PRO A 6 8.91 22.72 2.14
CA PRO A 6 7.58 22.15 2.00
C PRO A 6 7.75 20.64 1.87
N ASN A 7 7.03 19.87 2.69
CA ASN A 7 7.04 18.43 2.57
C ASN A 7 6.47 18.07 1.19
N VAL A 8 7.33 17.55 0.30
CA VAL A 8 6.94 17.18 -1.06
C VAL A 8 6.48 15.73 -1.03
N CYS A 9 5.17 15.52 -1.02
CA CYS A 9 4.59 14.32 -1.58
C CYS A 9 4.62 14.45 -3.10
N LEU A 10 5.27 13.53 -3.81
CA LEU A 10 5.08 13.41 -5.25
C LEU A 10 3.73 12.75 -5.54
N THR A 11 3.22 11.94 -4.60
CA THR A 11 1.82 11.53 -4.53
C THR A 11 0.90 12.73 -4.27
N LYS A 12 0.35 13.31 -5.34
CA LYS A 12 -0.42 14.58 -5.30
C LYS A 12 -1.79 14.48 -4.62
N ALA A 13 -2.31 13.27 -4.41
CA ALA A 13 -3.61 13.04 -3.79
C ALA A 13 -3.60 11.76 -2.95
N LEU A 14 -4.24 11.83 -1.78
CA LEU A 14 -4.57 10.64 -1.00
C LEU A 14 -5.86 10.07 -1.57
N THR A 15 -5.73 9.06 -2.43
CA THR A 15 -6.89 8.37 -3.02
C THR A 15 -7.39 7.33 -2.03
N LEU A 16 -8.68 7.33 -1.72
CA LEU A 16 -9.29 6.22 -1.02
C LEU A 16 -9.34 5.01 -1.96
N GLY A 17 -8.58 3.96 -1.65
CA GLY A 17 -8.52 2.75 -2.47
C GLY A 17 -9.66 1.77 -2.17
N ALA A 18 -10.08 1.66 -0.91
CA ALA A 18 -11.24 0.85 -0.51
C ALA A 18 -11.68 1.19 0.92
N ALA A 19 -12.94 0.96 1.26
CA ALA A 19 -13.34 0.78 2.66
C ALA A 19 -13.96 -0.63 2.80
N LEU A 20 -13.82 -1.24 3.95
CA LEU A 20 -14.32 -2.58 4.22
C LEU A 20 -14.96 -2.58 5.61
N ILE A 21 -16.24 -2.94 5.68
CA ILE A 21 -16.90 -3.18 6.97
C ILE A 21 -16.64 -4.62 7.35
N CYS A 22 -15.97 -4.84 8.47
CA CYS A 22 -15.72 -6.15 9.03
C CYS A 22 -16.17 -6.15 10.49
N HIS A 23 -17.09 -7.03 10.87
CA HIS A 23 -17.32 -7.30 12.29
C HIS A 23 -16.17 -8.16 12.83
N ILE A 24 -15.20 -7.53 13.50
CA ILE A 24 -14.02 -8.20 14.06
C ILE A 24 -14.02 -8.08 15.58
N ASP A 25 -14.03 -9.23 16.26
CA ASP A 25 -13.72 -9.32 17.69
C ASP A 25 -12.20 -9.24 17.88
N ALA A 26 -11.67 -8.02 17.97
CA ALA A 26 -10.24 -7.70 17.97
C ALA A 26 -9.60 -7.61 19.38
N VAL A 27 -10.04 -8.47 20.30
CA VAL A 27 -9.72 -8.38 21.75
C VAL A 27 -8.21 -8.51 22.04
N LYS A 28 -7.45 -9.30 21.26
CA LYS A 28 -6.03 -9.58 21.55
C LYS A 28 -5.06 -8.46 21.20
N ALA A 29 -5.35 -7.66 20.17
CA ALA A 29 -4.58 -6.45 19.90
C ALA A 29 -5.04 -5.26 20.76
N GLY A 30 -5.99 -5.47 21.69
CA GLY A 30 -6.51 -4.42 22.56
C GLY A 30 -7.39 -3.40 21.83
N PHE A 31 -7.93 -3.74 20.65
CA PHE A 31 -8.88 -2.89 19.95
C PHE A 31 -10.27 -3.05 20.56
N PRO A 32 -11.00 -1.96 20.89
CA PRO A 32 -12.45 -2.03 20.87
C PRO A 32 -12.88 -2.42 19.44
N SER A 33 -13.86 -3.30 19.29
CA SER A 33 -14.24 -3.95 18.02
C SER A 33 -14.11 -3.02 16.81
N ILE A 34 -13.06 -3.21 15.99
CA ILE A 34 -12.92 -2.50 14.72
C ILE A 34 -14.01 -3.04 13.81
N LYS A 35 -14.88 -2.13 13.36
CA LYS A 35 -15.97 -2.40 12.42
C LYS A 35 -15.63 -1.95 11.00
N ASN A 36 -14.76 -0.96 10.85
CA ASN A 36 -14.42 -0.35 9.57
C ASN A 36 -12.90 -0.40 9.34
N LEU A 37 -12.47 -0.86 8.17
CA LEU A 37 -11.11 -0.70 7.65
C LEU A 37 -11.19 0.21 6.43
N VAL A 38 -10.60 1.39 6.50
CA VAL A 38 -10.59 2.39 5.43
C VAL A 38 -9.17 2.47 4.89
N THR A 39 -8.95 2.07 3.65
CA THR A 39 -7.63 1.97 3.03
C THR A 39 -7.43 3.10 2.02
N PHE A 40 -6.38 3.88 2.24
CA PHE A 40 -5.83 4.83 1.28
C PHE A 40 -4.61 4.21 0.62
N GLY A 41 -4.53 4.29 -0.70
CA GLY A 41 -3.40 3.74 -1.42
C GLY A 41 -3.11 4.47 -2.70
N ASP A 42 -1.91 4.22 -3.22
CA ASP A 42 -1.47 4.63 -4.55
C ASP A 42 -1.58 3.42 -5.51
N SER A 43 -0.64 3.25 -6.45
CA SER A 43 -0.57 2.19 -7.49
C SER A 43 -1.29 0.88 -7.12
N PHE A 44 -1.00 0.27 -5.96
CA PHE A 44 -1.53 -1.07 -5.61
C PHE A 44 -3.03 -1.17 -5.37
N MET A 45 -3.72 -0.03 -5.29
CA MET A 45 -5.17 0.03 -5.13
C MET A 45 -5.89 0.53 -6.40
N ASP A 46 -5.15 0.86 -7.47
CA ASP A 46 -5.72 1.49 -8.68
C ASP A 46 -6.48 0.50 -9.58
N GLU A 47 -6.12 -0.79 -9.53
CA GLU A 47 -6.67 -1.81 -10.45
C GLU A 47 -7.65 -2.78 -9.77
N PHE A 48 -7.49 -3.02 -8.47
CA PHE A 48 -8.38 -3.89 -7.69
C PHE A 48 -8.66 -3.32 -6.30
N GLY A 49 -9.92 -2.99 -6.03
CA GLY A 49 -10.38 -2.70 -4.67
C GLY A 49 -10.24 -3.95 -3.79
N ILE A 50 -9.62 -3.82 -2.62
CA ILE A 50 -9.63 -4.87 -1.60
C ILE A 50 -11.05 -4.94 -1.00
N GLY A 51 -11.93 -5.72 -1.62
CA GLY A 51 -13.35 -5.81 -1.24
C GLY A 51 -14.25 -4.85 -2.03
N SER A 52 -15.52 -4.73 -1.65
CA SER A 52 -16.45 -3.79 -2.31
C SER A 52 -15.92 -2.37 -2.19
N ALA A 53 -15.43 -1.83 -3.31
CA ALA A 53 -14.81 -0.51 -3.36
C ALA A 53 -15.87 0.57 -3.09
N TYR A 54 -15.74 1.28 -1.96
CA TYR A 54 -16.59 2.42 -1.63
C TYR A 54 -16.20 3.60 -2.51
N ASN A 55 -17.14 4.08 -3.34
CA ASN A 55 -16.98 5.35 -4.05
C ASN A 55 -17.11 6.51 -3.05
N ALA A 56 -16.00 6.98 -2.50
CA ALA A 56 -15.96 8.03 -1.48
C ALA A 56 -16.03 9.47 -2.00
N ASN A 57 -16.61 9.69 -3.18
CA ASN A 57 -16.94 11.05 -3.65
C ASN A 57 -18.04 11.74 -2.81
N VAL A 58 -18.50 11.11 -1.72
CA VAL A 58 -19.50 11.68 -0.81
C VAL A 58 -19.07 11.41 0.63
N THR A 59 -18.11 12.18 1.12
CA THR A 59 -17.92 12.36 2.56
C THR A 59 -18.86 13.46 3.02
N HIS A 60 -19.66 13.17 4.05
CA HIS A 60 -20.55 14.13 4.67
C HIS A 60 -20.19 14.22 6.14
N GLU A 61 -19.95 15.43 6.63
CA GLU A 61 -19.78 15.67 8.06
C GLU A 61 -21.13 16.13 8.62
N TYR A 62 -21.63 15.41 9.61
CA TYR A 62 -22.85 15.78 10.33
C TYR A 62 -22.63 15.51 11.81
N ASP A 63 -22.84 16.53 12.64
CA ASP A 63 -22.67 16.46 14.10
C ASP A 63 -21.27 15.98 14.54
N GLY A 64 -20.22 16.39 13.80
CA GLY A 64 -18.83 16.02 14.07
C GLY A 64 -18.46 14.57 13.75
N VAL A 65 -19.34 13.83 13.06
CA VAL A 65 -19.08 12.46 12.58
C VAL A 65 -18.88 12.49 11.07
N THR A 66 -17.78 11.90 10.60
CA THR A 66 -17.53 11.68 9.17
C THR A 66 -18.29 10.45 8.70
N TYR A 67 -19.01 10.56 7.59
CA TYR A 67 -19.71 9.45 6.97
C TYR A 67 -19.11 9.12 5.59
N ILE A 68 -19.13 7.83 5.23
CA ILE A 68 -18.87 7.37 3.86
C ILE A 68 -20.12 6.71 3.28
N LYS A 69 -20.33 6.84 1.97
CA LYS A 69 -21.46 6.21 1.30
C LYS A 69 -21.14 4.79 0.85
N SER A 70 -21.94 3.82 1.29
CA SER A 70 -21.88 2.42 0.85
C SER A 70 -22.17 2.31 -0.65
N PRO A 71 -21.30 1.67 -1.44
CA PRO A 71 -21.52 1.46 -2.88
C PRO A 71 -22.60 0.40 -3.13
N GLU A 72 -22.78 -0.54 -2.20
CA GLU A 72 -23.74 -1.65 -2.33
C GLU A 72 -25.15 -1.22 -1.94
N SER A 73 -25.30 -0.55 -0.79
CA SER A 73 -26.62 -0.17 -0.25
C SER A 73 -26.99 1.30 -0.49
N GLY A 74 -26.00 2.16 -0.74
CA GLY A 74 -26.20 3.61 -0.84
C GLY A 74 -26.30 4.32 0.52
N ASP A 75 -26.23 3.58 1.63
CA ASP A 75 -26.35 4.13 2.99
C ASP A 75 -25.11 4.91 3.42
N TYR A 76 -25.28 5.84 4.36
CA TYR A 76 -24.18 6.52 5.02
C TYR A 76 -23.70 5.72 6.24
N VAL A 77 -22.43 5.34 6.22
CA VAL A 77 -21.76 4.58 7.27
C VAL A 77 -20.91 5.55 8.09
N PRO A 78 -21.15 5.69 9.41
CA PRO A 78 -20.36 6.56 10.26
C PRO A 78 -18.96 5.95 10.47
N LEU A 79 -17.93 6.78 10.29
CA LEU A 79 -16.55 6.46 10.64
C LEU A 79 -16.31 6.86 12.10
N ILE A 80 -16.86 6.07 13.02
CA ILE A 80 -16.59 6.24 14.46
C ILE A 80 -15.13 5.90 14.70
N THR A 81 -14.36 6.83 15.25
CA THR A 81 -12.91 6.72 15.43
C THR A 81 -12.49 5.43 16.14
N GLU A 82 -13.18 5.07 17.22
CA GLU A 82 -12.88 3.89 18.04
C GLU A 82 -13.12 2.58 17.28
N GLU A 83 -13.98 2.60 16.27
CA GLU A 83 -14.39 1.43 15.49
C GLU A 83 -13.75 1.41 14.09
N THR A 84 -12.93 2.41 13.76
CA THR A 84 -12.39 2.61 12.40
C THR A 84 -10.88 2.55 12.41
N MET A 85 -10.31 1.68 11.57
CA MET A 85 -8.89 1.62 11.25
C MET A 85 -8.61 2.33 9.92
N MET A 86 -7.70 3.30 9.92
CA MET A 86 -7.22 3.97 8.72
C MET A 86 -5.94 3.29 8.23
N SER A 87 -6.03 2.50 7.17
CA SER A 87 -4.89 1.89 6.50
C SER A 87 -4.30 2.86 5.47
N ILE A 88 -2.99 3.10 5.51
CA ILE A 88 -2.30 4.02 4.59
C ILE A 88 -1.18 3.25 3.91
N TRP A 89 -1.28 3.07 2.60
CA TRP A 89 -0.32 2.35 1.77
C TRP A 89 0.08 3.17 0.54
N ILE A 90 0.95 4.14 0.78
CA ILE A 90 1.42 5.09 -0.24
C ILE A 90 2.95 5.14 -0.20
N GLY A 91 3.57 5.49 -1.32
CA GLY A 91 5.01 5.73 -1.43
C GLY A 91 5.66 5.05 -2.64
N THR A 92 4.97 4.10 -3.27
CA THR A 92 5.49 3.39 -4.44
C THR A 92 5.56 4.29 -5.66
N ASN A 93 4.56 5.15 -5.86
CA ASN A 93 4.62 6.14 -6.93
C ASN A 93 5.76 7.14 -6.71
N ASP A 94 6.05 7.52 -5.47
CA ASP A 94 7.08 8.51 -5.16
C ASP A 94 8.50 8.05 -5.51
N VAL A 95 8.76 6.74 -5.52
CA VAL A 95 10.08 6.19 -5.92
C VAL A 95 10.10 5.69 -7.37
N GLY A 96 8.95 5.65 -8.04
CA GLY A 96 8.75 4.95 -9.31
C GLY A 96 8.74 5.83 -10.56
N TYR A 97 7.93 5.39 -11.53
CA TYR A 97 7.70 6.07 -12.81
C TYR A 97 7.24 7.52 -12.62
N ASP A 98 7.86 8.45 -13.36
CA ASP A 98 7.66 9.92 -13.28
C ASP A 98 7.96 10.54 -11.90
N SER A 99 8.75 9.87 -11.05
CA SER A 99 9.19 10.38 -9.74
C SER A 99 10.68 10.14 -9.53
N LEU A 100 11.14 9.77 -8.32
CA LEU A 100 12.58 9.77 -8.01
C LEU A 100 13.45 8.94 -8.95
N LEU A 101 12.95 7.82 -9.49
CA LEU A 101 13.72 6.99 -10.42
C LEU A 101 13.96 7.68 -11.77
N MET A 102 12.96 8.41 -12.30
CA MET A 102 12.95 8.82 -13.71
C MET A 102 12.92 10.34 -13.92
N ASN A 103 12.32 11.06 -12.98
CA ASN A 103 12.12 12.50 -13.02
C ASN A 103 12.44 13.11 -11.65
N PRO A 104 13.68 12.94 -11.14
CA PRO A 104 14.04 13.42 -9.81
C PRO A 104 13.96 14.95 -9.76
N GLN A 105 13.25 15.45 -8.75
CA GLN A 105 13.16 16.89 -8.47
C GLN A 105 14.31 17.34 -7.58
N GLU A 106 14.85 18.53 -7.82
CA GLU A 106 15.93 19.11 -7.02
C GLU A 106 15.53 19.19 -5.53
N GLY A 107 16.36 18.63 -4.66
CA GLY A 107 16.15 18.64 -3.21
C GLY A 107 15.07 17.67 -2.70
N VAL A 108 14.51 16.82 -3.56
CA VAL A 108 13.56 15.77 -3.17
C VAL A 108 14.26 14.41 -3.15
N SER A 109 14.05 13.65 -2.08
CA SER A 109 14.63 12.33 -1.88
C SER A 109 13.69 11.43 -1.09
N VAL A 110 14.10 10.17 -0.87
CA VAL A 110 13.41 9.22 0.01
C VAL A 110 13.16 9.77 1.43
N VAL A 111 13.96 10.74 1.90
CA VAL A 111 13.74 11.39 3.19
C VAL A 111 12.45 12.22 3.17
N ASN A 112 12.16 12.90 2.07
CA ASN A 112 10.97 13.74 1.88
C ASN A 112 9.72 12.87 1.68
N THR A 113 9.81 11.86 0.81
CA THR A 113 8.66 11.01 0.47
C THR A 113 8.20 10.20 1.68
N THR A 114 9.13 9.68 2.48
CA THR A 114 8.80 8.98 3.75
C THR A 114 8.25 9.90 4.83
N ALA A 115 8.62 11.19 4.84
CA ALA A 115 8.03 12.16 5.75
C ALA A 115 6.57 12.43 5.39
N CYS A 116 6.26 12.49 4.09
CA CYS A 116 4.92 12.82 3.63
C CYS A 116 3.84 11.84 4.10
N VAL A 117 4.18 10.56 4.31
CA VAL A 117 3.18 9.60 4.82
C VAL A 117 2.65 10.00 6.20
N LEU A 118 3.51 10.59 7.06
CA LEU A 118 3.07 11.14 8.34
C LEU A 118 2.27 12.44 8.18
N ASP A 119 2.48 13.21 7.11
CA ASP A 119 1.65 14.39 6.82
C ASP A 119 0.21 13.96 6.44
N TRP A 120 0.05 12.91 5.64
CA TRP A 120 -1.27 12.35 5.35
C TRP A 120 -1.93 11.75 6.58
N MET A 121 -1.17 11.03 7.41
CA MET A 121 -1.66 10.58 8.71
C MET A 121 -2.09 11.77 9.58
N LYS A 122 -1.35 12.88 9.56
CA LYS A 122 -1.71 14.11 10.27
C LYS A 122 -3.04 14.69 9.81
N VAL A 123 -3.29 14.75 8.50
CA VAL A 123 -4.58 15.22 7.95
C VAL A 123 -5.74 14.41 8.53
N LEU A 124 -5.62 13.08 8.54
CA LEU A 124 -6.65 12.19 9.09
C LEU A 124 -6.76 12.28 10.62
N TYR A 125 -5.63 12.44 11.31
CA TYR A 125 -5.59 12.61 12.75
C TYR A 125 -6.27 13.92 13.20
N ASP A 126 -6.05 15.01 12.46
CA ASP A 126 -6.69 16.31 12.71
C ASP A 126 -8.21 16.25 12.50
N GLN A 127 -8.70 15.30 11.70
CA GLN A 127 -10.13 14.97 11.54
C GLN A 127 -10.66 14.01 12.63
N GLY A 128 -9.88 13.73 13.67
CA GLY A 128 -10.31 12.93 14.81
C GLY A 128 -9.98 11.44 14.74
N MET A 129 -9.37 10.94 13.65
CA MET A 129 -8.97 9.54 13.55
C MET A 129 -7.83 9.20 14.51
N ARG A 130 -7.87 8.02 15.11
CA ARG A 130 -6.89 7.59 16.13
C ARG A 130 -6.30 6.20 15.91
N ASN A 131 -6.90 5.36 15.07
CA ASN A 131 -6.33 4.04 14.74
C ASN A 131 -5.78 4.06 13.32
N PHE A 132 -4.48 3.81 13.19
CA PHE A 132 -3.78 3.83 11.92
C PHE A 132 -3.02 2.53 11.68
N LEU A 133 -3.06 2.04 10.44
CA LEU A 133 -2.27 0.91 9.96
C LEU A 133 -1.46 1.36 8.75
N LEU A 134 -0.23 1.74 9.02
CA LEU A 134 0.75 2.15 8.03
C LEU A 134 1.32 0.91 7.33
N GLN A 135 1.35 0.89 6.00
CA GLN A 135 1.94 -0.19 5.22
C GLN A 135 3.22 0.31 4.53
N ASN A 136 4.34 -0.42 4.69
CA ASN A 136 5.59 -0.08 4.02
C ASN A 136 5.56 -0.49 2.52
N MET A 137 6.54 -0.05 1.73
CA MET A 137 6.61 -0.43 0.31
C MET A 137 6.95 -1.90 0.16
N ILE A 138 6.37 -2.56 -0.85
CA ILE A 138 6.76 -3.91 -1.26
C ILE A 138 8.16 -3.92 -1.88
N PRO A 139 8.83 -5.08 -2.05
CA PRO A 139 10.10 -5.15 -2.79
C PRO A 139 9.88 -4.87 -4.29
N LEU A 140 9.76 -3.60 -4.67
CA LEU A 140 9.45 -3.17 -6.04
C LEU A 140 10.41 -3.73 -7.09
N TYR A 141 11.69 -3.89 -6.74
CA TYR A 141 12.72 -4.53 -7.58
C TYR A 141 12.44 -6.02 -7.90
N ARG A 142 11.38 -6.62 -7.33
CA ARG A 142 10.88 -7.95 -7.68
C ARG A 142 9.62 -7.93 -8.54
N ALA A 143 8.96 -6.78 -8.66
CA ALA A 143 7.83 -6.61 -9.57
C ALA A 143 8.33 -6.64 -11.02
N PRO A 144 7.60 -7.24 -11.97
CA PRO A 144 8.02 -7.34 -13.37
C PRO A 144 8.50 -5.99 -13.93
N PHE A 145 7.86 -4.89 -13.53
CA PHE A 145 8.19 -3.53 -13.94
C PHE A 145 9.62 -3.07 -13.62
N TYR A 146 10.17 -3.43 -12.46
CA TYR A 146 11.50 -2.99 -12.00
C TYR A 146 12.50 -4.16 -11.81
N SER A 147 12.09 -5.39 -12.08
CA SER A 147 12.94 -6.56 -11.93
C SER A 147 14.11 -6.54 -12.93
N PRO A 148 15.25 -7.19 -12.66
CA PRO A 148 16.36 -7.23 -13.63
C PRO A 148 15.97 -8.00 -14.91
N ASP A 149 14.97 -8.89 -14.80
CA ASP A 149 14.37 -9.65 -15.90
C ASP A 149 13.18 -8.93 -16.54
N GLY A 150 12.99 -7.64 -16.22
CA GLY A 150 11.88 -6.81 -16.70
C GLY A 150 11.89 -6.61 -18.22
N TYR A 151 10.76 -6.14 -18.75
CA TYR A 151 10.55 -5.98 -20.19
C TYR A 151 9.96 -4.61 -20.53
N ASN A 152 10.16 -4.20 -21.78
CA ASN A 152 9.56 -2.97 -22.31
C ASN A 152 8.03 -3.07 -22.24
N ASN A 153 7.37 -2.07 -21.68
CA ASN A 153 5.94 -2.02 -21.44
C ASN A 153 5.38 -0.63 -21.78
N LYS A 154 4.07 -0.41 -21.57
CA LYS A 154 3.38 0.86 -21.92
C LYS A 154 3.97 2.12 -21.27
N TYR A 155 4.55 1.99 -20.09
CA TYR A 155 5.16 3.12 -19.37
C TYR A 155 6.65 3.24 -19.70
N TRP A 156 7.29 2.12 -20.04
CA TRP A 156 8.72 2.05 -20.18
C TRP A 156 9.12 1.31 -21.45
N ASN A 157 9.33 2.06 -22.54
CA ASN A 157 9.66 1.53 -23.86
C ASN A 157 10.91 2.17 -24.49
N VAL A 158 11.76 2.79 -23.66
CA VAL A 158 13.01 3.42 -24.08
C VAL A 158 14.23 2.58 -23.65
N PRO A 159 15.34 2.58 -24.40
CA PRO A 159 16.55 1.86 -24.02
C PRO A 159 17.11 2.34 -22.67
N HIS A 160 17.46 1.39 -21.81
CA HIS A 160 17.95 1.64 -20.46
C HIS A 160 18.61 0.38 -19.89
N ASN A 161 19.28 0.53 -18.73
CA ASN A 161 19.88 -0.58 -18.01
C ASN A 161 18.93 -1.11 -16.93
N GLN A 162 18.17 -2.15 -17.26
CA GLN A 162 17.19 -2.77 -16.34
C GLN A 162 17.83 -3.25 -15.03
N THR A 163 19.08 -3.75 -15.07
CA THR A 163 19.79 -4.22 -13.86
C THR A 163 20.14 -3.06 -12.92
N GLU A 164 20.71 -1.98 -13.47
CA GLU A 164 21.05 -0.77 -12.69
C GLU A 164 19.81 -0.17 -12.03
N TRP A 165 18.71 -0.13 -12.76
CA TRP A 165 17.43 0.35 -12.27
C TRP A 165 16.85 -0.51 -11.16
N SER A 166 16.93 -1.83 -11.33
CA SER A 166 16.50 -2.76 -10.29
C SER A 166 17.30 -2.56 -9.01
N ILE A 167 18.62 -2.36 -9.11
CA ILE A 167 19.50 -2.07 -7.97
C ILE A 167 19.10 -0.73 -7.31
N LEU A 168 18.94 0.33 -8.10
CA LEU A 168 18.55 1.64 -7.59
C LEU A 168 17.17 1.61 -6.89
N MET A 169 16.22 0.88 -7.47
CA MET A 169 14.90 0.66 -6.86
C MET A 169 15.01 -0.12 -5.54
N ALA A 170 15.87 -1.14 -5.47
CA ALA A 170 16.13 -1.87 -4.23
C ALA A 170 16.71 -0.97 -3.13
N GLU A 171 17.65 -0.09 -3.46
CA GLU A 171 18.21 0.88 -2.52
C GLU A 171 17.16 1.89 -2.04
N MET A 172 16.37 2.46 -2.96
CA MET A 172 15.32 3.42 -2.61
C MET A 172 14.24 2.79 -1.72
N VAL A 173 13.76 1.59 -2.05
CA VAL A 173 12.75 0.88 -1.26
C VAL A 173 13.26 0.54 0.13
N GLN A 174 14.46 -0.04 0.23
CA GLN A 174 15.01 -0.44 1.53
C GLN A 174 15.31 0.77 2.42
N ALA A 175 15.94 1.82 1.87
CA ALA A 175 16.19 3.05 2.62
C ALA A 175 14.88 3.72 3.07
N SER A 176 13.88 3.77 2.20
CA SER A 176 12.58 4.34 2.54
C SER A 176 11.86 3.53 3.61
N ASN A 177 11.86 2.20 3.51
CA ASN A 177 11.21 1.33 4.48
C ASN A 177 11.88 1.42 5.87
N GLU A 178 13.20 1.51 5.93
CA GLU A 178 13.92 1.72 7.19
C GLU A 178 13.60 3.10 7.80
N LEU A 179 13.66 4.17 6.99
CA LEU A 179 13.26 5.50 7.42
C LEU A 179 11.81 5.52 7.92
N TYR A 180 10.90 4.85 7.21
CA TYR A 180 9.50 4.78 7.56
C TYR A 180 9.27 4.00 8.85
N ALA A 181 10.00 2.90 9.08
CA ALA A 181 9.97 2.16 10.34
C ALA A 181 10.47 3.00 11.51
N LEU A 182 11.59 3.71 11.35
CA LEU A 182 12.13 4.61 12.38
C LEU A 182 11.17 5.77 12.69
N ARG A 183 10.59 6.39 11.65
CA ARG A 183 9.59 7.45 11.80
C ARG A 183 8.35 6.95 12.54
N THR A 184 7.81 5.79 12.14
CA THR A 184 6.63 5.19 12.75
C THR A 184 6.87 4.82 14.22
N LYS A 185 8.04 4.28 14.54
CA LYS A 185 8.39 3.85 15.90
C LYS A 185 8.71 5.01 16.84
N TYR A 186 9.51 5.98 16.39
CA TYR A 186 10.11 6.96 17.29
C TYR A 186 9.55 8.38 17.14
N ILE A 187 8.97 8.73 15.99
CA ILE A 187 8.45 10.08 15.75
C ILE A 187 6.94 10.11 15.91
N ALA A 188 6.24 9.22 15.22
CA ALA A 188 4.78 9.23 15.13
C ALA A 188 4.07 9.18 16.51
N PRO A 189 4.50 8.39 17.51
CA PRO A 189 3.83 8.37 18.82
C PRO A 189 3.85 9.72 19.54
N SER A 190 4.89 10.54 19.33
CA SER A 190 4.99 11.88 19.92
C SER A 190 4.21 12.94 19.13
N GLN A 191 4.10 12.76 17.81
CA GLN A 191 3.36 13.67 16.93
C GLN A 191 1.84 13.45 16.99
N PHE A 192 1.41 12.23 17.30
CA PHE A 192 0.01 11.82 17.29
C PHE A 192 -0.38 11.23 18.67
N PRO A 193 -0.41 12.06 19.72
CA PRO A 193 -0.70 11.59 21.08
C PRO A 193 -2.09 10.94 21.16
N GLY A 194 -2.19 9.79 21.83
CA GLY A 194 -3.43 9.03 21.92
C GLY A 194 -3.80 8.24 20.66
N ALA A 195 -3.07 8.38 19.56
CA ALA A 195 -3.21 7.48 18.42
C ALA A 195 -2.58 6.12 18.70
N ARG A 196 -3.16 5.09 18.10
CA ARG A 196 -2.59 3.76 17.96
C ARG A 196 -2.13 3.56 16.53
N ILE A 197 -0.88 3.15 16.37
CA ILE A 197 -0.20 3.15 15.08
C ILE A 197 0.43 1.79 14.84
N GLY A 198 -0.07 1.06 13.85
CA GLY A 198 0.52 -0.20 13.40
C GLY A 198 1.41 0.05 12.19
N LEU A 199 2.58 -0.57 12.14
CA LEU A 199 3.35 -0.74 10.92
C LEU A 199 3.19 -2.17 10.42
N PHE A 200 2.48 -2.33 9.31
CA PHE A 200 2.33 -3.59 8.60
C PHE A 200 3.47 -3.76 7.59
N ASP A 201 4.15 -4.91 7.69
CA ASP A 201 5.33 -5.24 6.88
C ASP A 201 4.94 -5.90 5.56
N SER A 202 4.39 -5.08 4.65
CA SER A 202 4.12 -5.48 3.26
C SER A 202 5.39 -5.94 2.55
N PHE A 203 6.54 -5.32 2.84
CA PHE A 203 7.84 -5.73 2.32
C PHE A 203 8.17 -7.19 2.67
N GLY A 204 8.08 -7.55 3.95
CA GLY A 204 8.30 -8.90 4.44
C GLY A 204 7.29 -9.90 3.88
N LEU A 205 6.01 -9.54 3.85
CA LEU A 205 4.95 -10.40 3.31
C LEU A 205 5.21 -10.74 1.83
N PHE A 206 5.46 -9.74 0.97
CA PHE A 206 5.71 -9.97 -0.45
C PHE A 206 7.01 -10.75 -0.69
N ASN A 207 8.05 -10.54 0.12
CA ASN A 207 9.25 -11.37 0.04
C ASN A 207 8.97 -12.83 0.43
N ASP A 208 8.14 -13.10 1.45
CA ASP A 208 7.76 -14.47 1.82
C ASP A 208 6.89 -15.12 0.72
N ILE A 209 5.97 -14.38 0.10
CA ILE A 209 5.20 -14.89 -1.04
C ILE A 209 6.13 -15.22 -2.21
N TYR A 210 7.05 -14.32 -2.57
CA TYR A 210 7.97 -14.54 -3.68
C TYR A 210 8.90 -15.74 -3.44
N ASN A 211 9.43 -15.89 -2.21
CA ASN A 211 10.39 -16.95 -1.89
C ASN A 211 9.71 -18.29 -1.55
N ASN A 212 8.46 -18.26 -1.07
CA ASN A 212 7.70 -19.44 -0.64
C ASN A 212 6.26 -19.44 -1.21
N PRO A 213 6.08 -19.37 -2.54
CA PRO A 213 4.77 -19.13 -3.15
C PRO A 213 3.74 -20.21 -2.82
N TRP A 214 4.17 -21.46 -2.60
CA TRP A 214 3.30 -22.59 -2.25
C TRP A 214 2.52 -22.42 -0.93
N LYS A 215 2.92 -21.46 -0.07
CA LYS A 215 2.18 -21.14 1.14
C LYS A 215 0.97 -20.24 0.87
N TYR A 216 0.96 -19.51 -0.24
CA TYR A 216 0.11 -18.35 -0.47
C TYR A 216 -0.69 -18.40 -1.78
N LEU A 217 -0.10 -18.94 -2.84
CA LEU A 217 -0.66 -19.05 -4.17
C LEU A 217 -1.30 -20.43 -4.38
N VAL A 218 -2.18 -20.56 -5.38
CA VAL A 218 -2.94 -21.79 -5.66
C VAL A 218 -2.53 -22.33 -7.02
N GLY A 219 -2.01 -23.56 -7.06
CA GLY A 219 -1.64 -24.24 -8.29
C GLY A 219 -0.51 -25.24 -8.06
N PRO A 220 -0.26 -26.17 -9.00
CA PRO A 220 0.95 -26.99 -8.95
C PRO A 220 2.21 -26.19 -9.32
N ASP A 221 2.06 -25.16 -10.17
CA ASP A 221 3.13 -24.27 -10.63
C ASP A 221 2.81 -22.84 -10.19
N TYR A 222 3.79 -22.10 -9.69
CA TYR A 222 3.60 -20.74 -9.18
C TYR A 222 4.42 -19.73 -9.98
N ASN A 223 3.81 -18.60 -10.34
CA ASN A 223 4.49 -17.55 -11.08
C ASN A 223 4.63 -16.28 -10.23
N VAL A 224 5.87 -15.98 -9.85
CA VAL A 224 6.21 -14.78 -9.05
C VAL A 224 6.99 -13.72 -9.85
N LYS A 225 7.30 -14.02 -11.11
CA LYS A 225 8.17 -13.19 -11.96
C LYS A 225 7.42 -12.52 -13.12
N ASP A 226 6.32 -13.12 -13.55
CA ASP A 226 5.49 -12.63 -14.63
C ASP A 226 4.10 -12.24 -14.10
N ALA A 227 3.28 -11.67 -14.99
CA ALA A 227 1.98 -11.11 -14.72
C ALA A 227 0.86 -11.87 -15.44
N ILE A 228 -0.35 -11.81 -14.88
CA ILE A 228 -1.57 -12.33 -15.50
C ILE A 228 -1.90 -11.56 -16.79
N ASN A 229 -1.83 -10.23 -16.73
CA ASN A 229 -2.14 -9.29 -17.78
C ASN A 229 -0.86 -8.53 -18.17
N ALA A 230 0.03 -9.21 -18.89
CA ALA A 230 1.33 -8.67 -19.28
C ALA A 230 1.25 -7.91 -20.60
N CYS A 231 1.61 -6.62 -20.61
CA CYS A 231 1.62 -5.77 -21.80
C CYS A 231 3.05 -5.39 -22.18
N ARG A 232 3.52 -5.91 -23.31
CA ARG A 232 4.93 -5.82 -23.73
C ARG A 232 5.08 -5.17 -25.09
N TYR A 233 6.15 -4.40 -25.27
CA TYR A 233 6.68 -4.10 -26.60
C TYR A 233 7.70 -5.19 -26.96
N PRO A 234 7.40 -6.08 -27.93
CA PRO A 234 8.36 -7.07 -28.38
C PRO A 234 9.65 -6.41 -28.89
N GLU A 235 10.76 -7.14 -28.83
CA GLU A 235 12.04 -6.66 -29.34
C GLU A 235 11.92 -6.24 -30.81
N GLY A 236 12.34 -5.01 -31.12
CA GLY A 236 12.25 -4.43 -32.47
C GLY A 236 10.84 -4.00 -32.90
N SER A 237 9.83 -4.07 -32.04
CA SER A 237 8.46 -3.64 -32.32
C SER A 237 8.07 -2.38 -31.55
N SER A 238 7.30 -1.50 -32.20
CA SER A 238 6.61 -0.38 -31.57
C SER A 238 5.15 -0.68 -31.26
N GLU A 239 4.70 -1.92 -31.48
CA GLU A 239 3.34 -2.38 -31.16
C GLU A 239 3.31 -2.96 -29.75
N LEU A 240 2.37 -2.49 -28.93
CA LEU A 240 2.13 -3.02 -27.60
C LEU A 240 1.26 -4.28 -27.71
N ILE A 241 1.79 -5.41 -27.27
CA ILE A 241 1.08 -6.70 -27.24
C ILE A 241 0.76 -7.04 -25.79
N CYS A 242 -0.53 -7.14 -25.47
CA CYS A 242 -1.01 -7.57 -24.17
C CYS A 242 -1.45 -9.03 -24.21
N VAL A 243 -0.92 -9.84 -23.29
CA VAL A 243 -1.27 -11.25 -23.11
C VAL A 243 -1.96 -11.41 -21.76
N ASN A 244 -3.17 -11.95 -21.78
CA ASN A 244 -3.89 -12.32 -20.58
C ASN A 244 -3.80 -13.83 -20.37
N GLN A 245 -3.35 -14.26 -19.20
CA GLN A 245 -3.33 -15.67 -18.80
C GLN A 245 -4.78 -16.18 -18.62
N PRO A 246 -5.05 -17.46 -18.85
CA PRO A 246 -6.40 -17.96 -18.71
C PRO A 246 -6.86 -17.96 -17.23
N PRO A 247 -8.14 -17.72 -16.92
CA PRO A 247 -8.62 -17.53 -15.54
C PRO A 247 -8.26 -18.65 -14.56
N GLU A 248 -8.18 -19.89 -15.04
CA GLU A 248 -7.85 -21.06 -14.22
C GLU A 248 -6.45 -21.03 -13.59
N VAL A 249 -5.53 -20.18 -14.10
CA VAL A 249 -4.19 -20.04 -13.53
C VAL A 249 -3.99 -18.75 -12.74
N HIS A 250 -4.96 -17.83 -12.70
CA HIS A 250 -4.77 -16.51 -12.07
C HIS A 250 -4.32 -16.61 -10.61
N ASP A 251 -4.91 -17.53 -9.84
CA ASP A 251 -4.54 -17.71 -8.43
C ASP A 251 -3.13 -18.27 -8.21
N SER A 252 -2.43 -18.68 -9.28
CA SER A 252 -1.03 -19.13 -9.22
C SER A 252 -0.02 -17.99 -9.40
N PHE A 253 -0.48 -16.76 -9.67
CA PHE A 253 0.37 -15.60 -9.95
C PHE A 253 0.46 -14.67 -8.75
N LEU A 254 1.65 -14.10 -8.54
CA LEU A 254 1.86 -13.00 -7.59
C LEU A 254 1.30 -11.68 -8.13
N TRP A 255 1.48 -11.42 -9.43
CA TRP A 255 1.23 -10.14 -10.07
C TRP A 255 0.05 -10.22 -11.05
N TRP A 256 -0.82 -9.21 -11.02
CA TRP A 256 -1.83 -9.02 -12.04
C TRP A 256 -1.21 -8.41 -13.29
N ASP A 257 -0.59 -7.24 -13.19
CA ASP A 257 0.14 -6.58 -14.28
C ASP A 257 1.62 -6.42 -13.90
N GLU A 258 2.35 -5.52 -14.55
CA GLU A 258 3.77 -5.33 -14.28
C GLU A 258 4.10 -4.89 -12.83
N ILE A 259 3.15 -4.35 -12.06
CA ILE A 259 3.40 -3.80 -10.72
C ILE A 259 2.32 -4.13 -9.69
N HIS A 260 1.08 -4.35 -10.10
CA HIS A 260 -0.04 -4.56 -9.20
C HIS A 260 -0.16 -6.04 -8.77
N PRO A 261 -0.49 -6.31 -7.49
CA PRO A 261 -0.72 -7.67 -7.01
C PRO A 261 -1.92 -8.31 -7.69
N SER A 262 -1.84 -9.63 -7.91
CA SER A 262 -2.98 -10.43 -8.39
C SER A 262 -4.15 -10.43 -7.39
N GLU A 263 -5.31 -10.89 -7.83
CA GLU A 263 -6.48 -11.07 -6.98
C GLU A 263 -6.17 -12.02 -5.81
N GLN A 264 -5.45 -13.12 -6.06
CA GLN A 264 -5.03 -14.03 -5.00
C GLN A 264 -4.06 -13.37 -4.02
N THR A 265 -3.08 -12.60 -4.51
CA THR A 265 -2.18 -11.84 -3.63
C THR A 265 -2.95 -10.83 -2.78
N ASN A 266 -3.93 -10.13 -3.36
CA ASN A 266 -4.84 -9.25 -2.62
C ASN A 266 -5.65 -10.01 -1.56
N ARG A 267 -6.13 -11.23 -1.83
CA ARG A 267 -6.76 -12.09 -0.80
C ARG A 267 -5.79 -12.43 0.33
N VAL A 268 -4.51 -12.68 0.03
CA VAL A 268 -3.47 -12.94 1.04
C VAL A 268 -3.22 -11.70 1.89
N ILE A 269 -3.05 -10.52 1.28
CA ILE A 269 -2.91 -9.24 1.99
C ILE A 269 -4.10 -9.03 2.92
N ALA A 270 -5.34 -9.16 2.42
CA ALA A 270 -6.55 -8.99 3.23
C ALA A 270 -6.60 -9.92 4.44
N ARG A 271 -6.21 -11.20 4.29
CA ARG A 271 -6.11 -12.15 5.42
C ARG A 271 -5.10 -11.70 6.48
N HIS A 272 -3.96 -11.18 6.06
CA HIS A 272 -2.92 -10.71 6.97
C HIS A 272 -3.26 -9.37 7.63
N LEU A 273 -3.93 -8.46 6.93
CA LEU A 273 -4.51 -7.25 7.52
C LEU A 273 -5.55 -7.61 8.58
N LEU A 274 -6.46 -8.55 8.27
CA LEU A 274 -7.43 -9.05 9.25
C LEU A 274 -6.75 -9.69 10.47
N ALA A 275 -5.69 -10.47 10.26
CA ALA A 275 -4.88 -11.02 11.35
C ALA A 275 -4.19 -9.91 12.16
N ALA A 276 -3.77 -8.80 11.53
CA ALA A 276 -3.15 -7.67 12.22
C ALA A 276 -4.16 -6.99 13.14
N LEU A 277 -5.38 -6.77 12.65
CA LEU A 277 -6.51 -6.25 13.44
C LEU A 277 -6.85 -7.17 14.62
N LYS A 278 -6.77 -8.50 14.43
CA LYS A 278 -6.97 -9.49 15.50
C LYS A 278 -5.79 -9.62 16.47
N GLY A 279 -4.66 -8.97 16.19
CA GLY A 279 -3.43 -9.10 17.00
C GLY A 279 -2.72 -10.44 16.86
N THR A 280 -2.90 -11.12 15.74
CA THR A 280 -2.30 -12.44 15.45
C THR A 280 -1.40 -12.44 14.22
N SER A 281 -1.28 -11.33 13.50
CA SER A 281 -0.39 -11.26 12.34
C SER A 281 1.08 -11.20 12.77
N PRO A 282 1.96 -11.99 12.15
CA PRO A 282 3.41 -11.86 12.34
C PRO A 282 3.99 -10.64 11.61
N PHE A 283 3.24 -10.01 10.71
CA PHE A 283 3.68 -8.89 9.86
C PHE A 283 3.24 -7.53 10.39
N VAL A 284 2.99 -7.37 11.70
CA VAL A 284 2.61 -6.06 12.25
C VAL A 284 3.33 -5.77 13.56
N SER A 285 3.82 -4.54 13.70
CA SER A 285 4.31 -3.98 14.96
C SER A 285 3.44 -2.79 15.36
N TRP A 286 3.03 -2.73 16.62
CA TRP A 286 2.17 -1.67 17.15
C TRP A 286 2.94 -0.69 18.04
N TYR A 287 2.63 0.60 17.90
CA TYR A 287 3.23 1.71 18.63
C TYR A 287 2.14 2.72 19.08
N GLY A 288 2.52 3.65 19.95
CA GLY A 288 1.60 4.64 20.50
C GLY A 288 0.75 4.08 21.64
N SER A 289 -0.40 4.71 21.89
CA SER A 289 -1.26 4.37 23.02
C SER A 289 -1.95 3.02 22.81
N VAL A 290 -1.74 2.09 23.75
CA VAL A 290 -2.68 0.98 23.96
C VAL A 290 -3.83 1.46 24.84
N TYR A 291 -3.51 2.22 25.90
CA TYR A 291 -4.39 3.10 26.69
C TYR A 291 -3.48 4.14 27.36
N ALA A 292 -3.71 5.43 27.15
CA ALA A 292 -3.13 6.45 28.02
C ALA A 292 -3.85 6.36 29.37
N SER A 293 -3.06 6.19 30.44
CA SER A 293 -3.50 6.21 31.84
C SER A 293 -4.32 7.44 32.19
#